data_AF-A0A7C4YSC6-F1
#
_entry.id   AF-A0A7C4YSC6-F1
#
_cell.length_a   1.000
_cell.length_b   1.000
_cell.length_c   1.000
_cell.angle_alpha   90.00
_cell.angle_beta   90.00
_cell.angle_gamma   90.00
#
_symmetry.space_group_name_H-M   'P 1'
#
loop_
_entity.id
_entity.type
_entity.pdbx_description
1 polymer ?
#
loop_
_entity_poly.entity_id
_entity_poly.type
_entity_poly.pdbx_seq_one_letter_code
_entity_poly.pdbx_strand_id
1 'polypeptide(L)' 'ETGSPYLGDILISIPRAKAQAKAAGHALELEVQLLVVHGVLHLLGHDHAKPKDKAKMWMAQAQILKSLGLGAVQIRED' A
#
# COMPACT_ATOMS: atom_id res chain seq x y z
N GLU A 1 -22.27 14.09 -9.29
CA GLU A 1 -21.70 13.07 -8.39
C GLU A 1 -21.64 11.72 -9.10
N THR A 2 -20.64 10.88 -8.81
CA THR A 2 -20.38 9.63 -9.55
C THR A 2 -21.28 8.46 -9.13
N GLY A 3 -22.10 8.61 -8.08
CA GLY A 3 -22.93 7.54 -7.53
C GLY A 3 -22.15 6.48 -6.74
N SER A 4 -20.82 6.62 -6.61
CA SER A 4 -19.99 5.72 -5.83
C SER A 4 -19.96 6.13 -4.35
N PRO A 5 -20.03 5.18 -3.40
CA PRO A 5 -19.91 5.49 -1.99
C PRO A 5 -18.52 6.07 -1.67
N TYR A 6 -18.49 7.03 -0.74
CA TYR A 6 -17.25 7.57 -0.21
C TYR A 6 -16.53 6.49 0.63
N LEU A 7 -15.30 6.14 0.26
CA LEU A 7 -14.53 5.08 0.92
C LEU A 7 -13.74 5.58 2.14
N GLY A 8 -13.37 6.86 2.16
CA GLY A 8 -12.54 7.47 3.21
C GLY A 8 -11.31 8.20 2.67
N ASP A 9 -10.46 8.66 3.59
CA ASP A 9 -9.24 9.42 3.33
C ASP A 9 -7.97 8.58 3.54
N ILE A 10 -6.92 8.87 2.76
CA ILE A 10 -5.58 8.31 2.95
C ILE A 10 -4.62 9.47 3.21
N LEU A 11 -3.93 9.42 4.35
CA LEU A 11 -2.93 10.42 4.74
C LEU A 11 -1.54 9.77 4.71
N ILE A 12 -0.63 10.33 3.89
CA ILE A 12 0.74 9.82 3.75
C ILE A 12 1.73 10.87 4.27
N SER A 13 2.52 10.49 5.27
CA SER A 13 3.63 11.29 5.75
C SER A 13 4.84 11.14 4.82
N ILE A 14 5.14 12.18 4.03
CA ILE A 14 6.30 12.20 3.13
C ILE A 14 7.63 11.99 3.88
N PRO A 15 7.88 12.59 5.06
CA PRO A 15 9.09 12.30 5.83
C PRO A 15 9.23 10.82 6.19
N ARG A 16 8.13 10.16 6.58
CA ARG A 16 8.13 8.73 6.93
C ARG A 16 8.34 7.85 5.70
N ALA A 17 7.63 8.12 4.61
CA ALA A 17 7.80 7.44 3.33
C ALA A 17 9.25 7.55 2.83
N LYS A 18 9.89 8.73 2.97
CA LYS A 18 11.30 8.89 2.60
C LYS A 18 12.24 8.01 3.44
N ALA A 19 11.97 7.86 4.73
CA ALA A 19 12.75 6.98 5.60
C ALA A 19 12.56 5.50 5.22
N GLN A 20 11.33 5.08 4.94
CA GLN A 20 11.01 3.71 4.50
C GLN A 20 11.65 3.39 3.14
N ALA A 21 11.49 4.29 2.16
CA ALA A 21 12.09 4.17 0.83
C ALA A 21 13.61 3.98 0.90
N LYS A 22 14.28 4.77 1.77
CA LYS A 22 15.72 4.65 2.01
C LYS A 22 16.09 3.30 2.63
N ALA A 23 15.33 2.83 3.63
CA ALA A 23 15.57 1.54 4.29
C ALA A 23 15.33 0.35 3.34
N ALA A 24 14.36 0.47 2.45
CA ALA A 24 14.00 -0.54 1.46
C ALA A 24 14.84 -0.47 0.17
N GLY A 25 15.61 0.61 -0.04
CA GLY A 25 16.54 0.75 -1.16
C GLY A 25 15.87 1.09 -2.49
N HIS A 26 14.75 1.82 -2.48
CA HIS A 26 14.00 2.21 -3.66
C HIS A 26 13.61 3.70 -3.63
N ALA A 27 13.09 4.21 -4.75
CA ALA A 27 12.71 5.61 -4.88
C ALA A 27 11.52 5.96 -3.97
N LEU A 28 11.48 7.19 -3.46
CA LEU A 28 10.35 7.72 -2.68
C LEU A 28 9.01 7.52 -3.39
N GLU A 29 8.98 7.73 -4.70
CA GLU A 29 7.75 7.58 -5.48
C GLU A 29 7.19 6.15 -5.44
N LEU A 30 8.06 5.14 -5.47
CA LEU A 30 7.65 3.75 -5.32
C LEU A 30 7.07 3.46 -3.93
N GLU A 31 7.64 4.06 -2.88
CA GLU A 31 7.12 3.93 -1.52
C GLU A 31 5.76 4.63 -1.37
N VAL A 32 5.59 5.81 -1.96
CA VAL A 32 4.28 6.50 -1.95
C VAL A 32 3.24 5.67 -2.69
N GLN A 33 3.57 5.10 -3.85
CA GLN A 33 2.67 4.21 -4.59
C GLN A 33 2.29 2.97 -3.78
N LEU A 34 3.25 2.36 -3.08
CA LEU A 34 3.01 1.26 -2.14
C LEU A 34 2.02 1.66 -1.04
N LEU A 35 2.26 2.80 -0.38
CA LEU A 35 1.43 3.31 0.72
C LEU A 35 0.02 3.69 0.25
N VAL A 36 -0.14 4.19 -0.98
CA VAL A 36 -1.46 4.43 -1.57
C VAL A 36 -2.22 3.13 -1.75
N VAL A 37 -1.62 2.11 -2.37
CA VAL A 37 -2.28 0.81 -2.56
C VAL A 37 -2.63 0.19 -1.20
N HIS A 38 -1.72 0.27 -0.24
CA HIS A 38 -1.95 -0.21 1.12
C HIS A 38 -3.13 0.50 1.79
N GLY A 39 -3.17 1.84 1.74
CA GLY A 39 -4.26 2.64 2.29
C GLY A 39 -5.61 2.32 1.64
N VAL A 40 -5.65 2.15 0.32
CA VAL A 40 -6.88 1.75 -0.39
C VAL A 40 -7.37 0.38 0.07
N LEU A 41 -6.48 -0.59 0.25
CA LEU A 41 -6.85 -1.91 0.75
C LEU A 41 -7.48 -1.84 2.16
N HIS A 42 -6.96 -0.98 3.04
CA HIS A 42 -7.58 -0.72 4.35
C HIS A 42 -8.97 -0.11 4.22
N LEU A 43 -9.17 0.88 3.33
CA LEU A 43 -10.50 1.45 3.08
C LEU A 43 -11.50 0.42 2.50
N LEU A 44 -10.99 -0.61 1.81
CA LEU A 44 -11.79 -1.74 1.32
C LEU A 44 -12.01 -2.87 2.35
N GLY A 45 -11.54 -2.68 3.60
CA GLY A 45 -11.76 -3.61 4.70
C GLY A 45 -10.73 -4.75 4.80
N HIS A 46 -9.61 -4.67 4.09
CA HIS A 46 -8.48 -5.54 4.38
C HIS A 46 -7.78 -5.07 5.67
N ASP A 47 -7.27 -6.02 6.46
CA ASP A 47 -6.51 -5.75 7.67
C ASP A 47 -5.37 -6.77 7.78
N HIS A 48 -4.33 -6.40 8.50
CA HIS A 48 -3.13 -7.20 8.71
C HIS A 48 -2.81 -7.46 10.18
N ALA A 49 -3.76 -7.22 11.09
CA ALA A 49 -3.63 -7.55 12.51
C ALA A 49 -3.50 -9.06 12.80
N LYS A 50 -4.10 -9.93 11.97
CA LYS A 50 -4.05 -11.40 12.11
C LYS A 50 -3.23 -12.02 10.98
N PRO A 51 -2.45 -13.10 11.23
CA PRO A 51 -1.60 -13.71 10.20
C PRO A 51 -2.34 -14.12 8.92
N LYS A 52 -3.57 -14.64 9.04
CA LYS A 52 -4.39 -15.05 7.89
C LYS A 52 -4.85 -13.86 7.05
N ASP A 53 -5.23 -12.77 7.69
CA ASP A 53 -5.75 -11.58 7.02
C ASP A 53 -4.59 -10.77 6.40
N LYS A 54 -3.45 -10.73 7.10
CA LYS A 54 -2.17 -10.25 6.57
C LYS A 54 -1.79 -10.93 5.27
N ALA A 55 -1.78 -12.27 5.23
CA ALA A 55 -1.42 -13.02 4.02
C ALA A 55 -2.33 -12.65 2.83
N LYS A 56 -3.65 -12.51 3.06
CA LYS A 56 -4.59 -12.09 2.02
C LYS A 56 -4.32 -10.67 1.54
N MET A 57 -4.07 -9.73 2.45
CA MET A 57 -3.79 -8.34 2.11
C MET A 57 -2.48 -8.22 1.31
N TRP A 58 -1.43 -8.94 1.70
CA TRP A 58 -0.15 -8.94 0.98
C TRP A 58 -0.29 -9.50 -0.44
N MET A 59 -1.05 -10.58 -0.60
CA MET A 59 -1.35 -11.12 -1.93
C MET A 59 -2.09 -10.10 -2.80
N ALA A 60 -3.13 -9.45 -2.26
CA ALA A 60 -3.88 -8.41 -2.97
C ALA A 60 -3.00 -7.23 -3.35
N GLN A 61 -2.18 -6.75 -2.41
CA GLN A 61 -1.24 -5.64 -2.61
C GLN A 61 -0.23 -5.96 -3.72
N ALA A 62 0.39 -7.14 -3.68
CA ALA A 62 1.34 -7.59 -4.70
C ALA A 62 0.69 -7.71 -6.09
N GLN A 63 -0.54 -8.25 -6.16
CA GLN A 63 -1.28 -8.36 -7.42
C GLN A 63 -1.60 -6.99 -8.02
N ILE A 64 -2.04 -6.03 -7.20
CA ILE A 64 -2.36 -4.67 -7.64
C ILE A 64 -1.09 -3.96 -8.11
N LEU A 65 0.00 -3.98 -7.32
CA LEU A 65 1.26 -3.36 -7.72
C LEU A 65 1.79 -3.94 -9.03
N LYS A 66 1.72 -5.27 -9.20
CA LYS A 66 2.07 -5.92 -10.47
C LYS A 66 1.21 -5.41 -11.63
N SER A 67 -0.11 -5.27 -11.44
CA SER A 67 -1.02 -4.77 -12.48
C SER A 67 -0.75 -3.30 -12.87
N LEU A 68 -0.20 -2.51 -11.94
CA LEU A 68 0.24 -1.13 -12.16
C LEU A 68 1.65 -1.01 -12.76
N GLY A 69 2.32 -2.14 -13.05
CA GLY A 69 3.71 -2.15 -13.55
C GLY A 69 4.78 -1.97 -12.45
N LEU A 70 4.40 -2.05 -11.18
CA LEU A 70 5.24 -1.81 -10.00
C LEU A 70 5.69 -3.11 -9.30
N GLY A 71 5.73 -4.23 -10.02
CA GLY A 71 6.02 -5.55 -9.45
C GLY A 71 7.41 -5.72 -8.80
N ALA A 72 8.32 -4.75 -8.97
CA ALA A 72 9.64 -4.73 -8.35
C ALA A 72 9.65 -4.15 -6.93
N VAL A 73 8.53 -3.58 -6.45
CA VAL A 73 8.45 -3.00 -5.11
C VAL A 73 8.59 -4.09 -4.05
N GLN A 74 9.56 -3.93 -3.17
CA GLN A 74 9.72 -4.82 -2.02
C GLN A 74 8.67 -4.47 -0.97
N ILE A 75 7.69 -5.34 -0.79
CA ILE A 75 6.74 -5.23 0.31
C ILE A 75 7.46 -5.66 1.59
N ARG A 76 7.93 -4.69 2.37
CA ARG A 76 8.55 -4.93 3.67
C ARG A 76 7.54 -4.73 4.80
N GLU A 77 7.78 -5.43 5.90
CA GLU A 77 7.13 -5.14 7.17
C GLU A 77 7.80 -3.92 7.81
N ASP A 78 6.98 -3.08 8.40
CA ASP A 78 7.31 -1.86 9.16
C ASP A 78 8.30 -2.08 10.31
#